data_AF-A0A8J8J1H7-F1
#
_entry.id   AF-A0A8J8J1H7-F1
#
_cell.length_a   1.000
_cell.length_b   1.000
_cell.length_c   1.000
_cell.angle_alpha   90.00
_cell.angle_beta   90.00
_cell.angle_gamma   90.00
#
_symmetry.space_group_name_H-M   'P 1'
#
loop_
_entity.id
_entity.type
_entity.pdbx_description
1 polymer ?
#
loop_
_entity_poly.entity_id
_entity_poly.type
_entity_poly.pdbx_seq_one_letter_code
_entity_poly.pdbx_strand_id
1 'polypeptide(L)'
;MGNKAFVAIILALIIFGWIFLGLSAAAQQGLLSKWDSKPDDLSIQVTAEPVENGTLLVFGWEWKKDSIVSRLRDEKDFVIILVPSDVSIRGHDVGLVSPYGNVTLETVEGTSLLLALGTIHLERQGDYINPQKLGPWDVYFSDFEVRVPPYGSGRLELPLEVFSNRTRDSTIPVIFVYIHTTGSEELRPKRVEVDVEIKLAEDAPLSNIAGMFPIRGVVSWDAAALERFILPYYEEVQGGWVKVDVFNVTLDCGGE
;
A
#
# COMPACT_ATOMS: atom_id res chain seq x y z
N MET A 1 -32.47 -8.77 -51.48
CA MET A 1 -31.20 -8.20 -50.96
C MET A 1 -30.90 -8.53 -49.48
N GLY A 2 -31.76 -9.24 -48.73
CA GLY A 2 -31.56 -9.46 -47.28
C GLY A 2 -30.55 -10.53 -46.82
N ASN A 3 -30.25 -11.56 -47.63
CA ASN A 3 -29.41 -12.68 -47.17
C ASN A 3 -27.90 -12.37 -47.12
N LYS A 4 -27.38 -11.56 -48.05
CA LYS A 4 -25.95 -11.23 -48.08
C LYS A 4 -25.55 -10.28 -46.95
N ALA A 5 -26.41 -9.31 -46.64
CA ALA A 5 -26.21 -8.39 -45.52
C ALA A 5 -26.29 -9.13 -44.18
N PHE A 6 -27.27 -10.04 -44.02
CA PHE A 6 -27.40 -10.86 -42.81
C PHE A 6 -26.19 -11.79 -42.58
N VAL A 7 -25.73 -12.48 -43.63
CA VAL A 7 -24.52 -13.32 -43.56
C VAL A 7 -23.26 -12.49 -43.27
N ALA A 8 -23.13 -11.30 -43.86
CA ALA A 8 -22.02 -10.40 -43.56
C ALA A 8 -22.01 -9.94 -42.10
N ILE A 9 -23.19 -9.66 -41.52
CA ILE A 9 -23.33 -9.31 -40.09
C ILE A 9 -22.92 -10.48 -39.20
N ILE A 10 -23.38 -11.70 -39.50
CA ILE A 10 -22.99 -12.89 -38.72
C ILE A 10 -21.48 -13.12 -38.79
N LEU A 11 -20.89 -13.04 -39.98
CA LEU A 11 -19.44 -13.17 -40.16
C LEU A 11 -18.68 -12.09 -39.38
N ALA A 12 -19.14 -10.84 -39.43
CA ALA A 12 -18.54 -9.75 -38.66
C ALA A 12 -18.62 -10.00 -37.16
N LEU A 13 -19.76 -10.47 -36.64
CA LEU A 13 -19.93 -10.81 -35.23
C LEU A 13 -19.03 -11.97 -34.80
N ILE A 14 -18.89 -13.01 -35.63
CA ILE A 14 -18.00 -14.14 -35.36
C ILE A 14 -16.55 -13.65 -35.30
N ILE A 15 -16.10 -12.91 -36.31
CA ILE A 15 -14.73 -12.39 -36.36
C ILE A 15 -14.46 -11.50 -35.14
N PHE A 16 -15.40 -10.59 -34.82
CA PHE A 16 -15.26 -9.70 -33.67
C PHE A 16 -15.23 -10.48 -32.35
N GLY A 17 -16.08 -11.50 -32.20
CA GLY A 17 -16.10 -12.39 -31.04
C GLY A 17 -14.76 -13.12 -30.85
N TRP A 18 -14.19 -13.68 -31.92
CA TRP A 18 -12.88 -14.33 -31.85
C TRP A 18 -11.74 -13.37 -31.51
N ILE A 19 -11.74 -12.16 -32.09
CA ILE A 19 -10.74 -11.12 -31.77
C ILE A 19 -10.86 -10.72 -30.29
N PHE A 20 -12.07 -10.47 -29.81
CA PHE A 20 -12.31 -10.10 -28.42
C PHE A 20 -11.85 -11.19 -27.45
N LEU A 21 -12.21 -12.45 -27.70
CA LEU A 21 -11.75 -13.59 -26.90
C LEU A 21 -10.22 -13.73 -26.92
N GLY A 22 -9.60 -13.55 -28.09
CA GLY A 22 -8.15 -13.59 -28.22
C GLY A 22 -7.45 -12.47 -27.43
N LEU A 23 -7.99 -11.25 -27.47
CA LEU A 23 -7.47 -10.11 -26.71
C LEU A 23 -7.66 -10.30 -25.20
N SER A 24 -8.82 -10.78 -24.75
CA SER A 24 -9.07 -11.05 -23.34
C SER A 24 -8.15 -12.15 -22.81
N ALA A 25 -7.96 -13.25 -23.55
CA ALA A 25 -7.01 -14.30 -23.18
C ALA A 25 -5.56 -13.77 -23.14
N ALA A 26 -5.16 -12.92 -24.10
CA ALA A 26 -3.84 -12.30 -24.10
C ALA A 26 -3.64 -11.31 -22.93
N ALA A 27 -4.69 -10.57 -22.54
CA ALA A 27 -4.67 -9.69 -21.37
C ALA A 27 -4.52 -10.50 -20.08
N GLN A 28 -5.28 -11.59 -19.92
CA GLN A 28 -5.21 -12.48 -18.77
C GLN A 28 -3.83 -13.11 -18.60
N GLN A 29 -3.16 -13.49 -19.69
CA GLN A 29 -1.81 -14.06 -19.65
C GLN A 29 -0.69 -12.99 -19.56
N GLY A 30 -1.04 -11.72 -19.35
CA GLY A 30 -0.09 -10.62 -19.24
C GLY A 30 0.70 -10.29 -20.51
N LEU A 31 0.34 -10.86 -21.67
CA LEU A 31 0.95 -10.56 -22.96
C LEU A 31 0.74 -9.10 -23.38
N LEU A 32 -0.31 -8.47 -22.83
CA LEU A 32 -0.65 -7.07 -23.06
C LEU A 32 -0.16 -6.10 -21.96
N SER A 33 0.59 -6.58 -20.97
CA SER A 33 1.08 -5.78 -19.81
C SER A 33 1.84 -4.51 -20.21
N LYS A 34 2.47 -4.47 -21.39
CA LYS A 34 3.18 -3.27 -21.89
C LYS A 34 2.26 -2.11 -22.25
N TRP A 35 1.00 -2.38 -22.57
CA TRP A 35 -0.02 -1.37 -22.88
C TRP A 35 -0.91 -1.04 -21.69
N ASP A 36 -0.60 -1.64 -20.54
CA ASP A 36 -1.34 -1.46 -19.32
C ASP A 36 -0.95 -0.18 -18.58
N SER A 37 -1.70 0.11 -17.51
CA SER A 37 -1.38 1.18 -16.58
C SER A 37 -0.02 0.96 -15.93
N LYS A 38 0.70 2.05 -15.70
CA LYS A 38 2.03 2.05 -15.07
C LYS A 38 1.98 2.62 -13.65
N PRO A 39 3.01 2.38 -12.82
CA PRO A 39 3.08 2.98 -11.48
C PRO A 39 2.88 4.50 -11.45
N ASP A 40 3.34 5.22 -12.48
CA ASP A 40 3.25 6.68 -12.56
C ASP A 40 1.83 7.19 -12.90
N ASP A 41 0.98 6.30 -13.45
CA ASP A 41 -0.42 6.59 -13.77
C ASP A 41 -1.29 6.56 -12.51
N LEU A 42 -0.80 6.00 -11.39
CA LEU A 42 -1.47 6.04 -10.10
C LEU A 42 -1.03 7.29 -9.32
N SER A 43 -2.00 8.11 -8.92
CA SER A 43 -1.82 9.20 -7.97
C SER A 43 -2.24 8.73 -6.58
N ILE A 44 -1.41 8.98 -5.58
CA ILE A 44 -1.75 8.72 -4.17
C ILE A 44 -1.63 10.04 -3.41
N GLN A 45 -2.61 10.31 -2.57
CA GLN A 45 -2.66 11.45 -1.66
C GLN A 45 -2.88 10.92 -0.25
N VAL A 46 -2.25 11.56 0.72
CA VAL A 46 -2.48 11.29 2.13
C VAL A 46 -2.78 12.60 2.83
N THR A 47 -3.78 12.57 3.71
CA THR A 47 -3.99 13.62 4.71
C THR A 47 -3.95 12.99 6.10
N ALA A 48 -3.46 13.77 7.06
CA ALA A 48 -3.45 13.42 8.46
C ALA A 48 -4.25 14.48 9.20
N GLU A 49 -5.29 14.06 9.92
CA GLU A 49 -6.22 14.94 10.62
C GLU A 49 -6.22 14.60 12.12
N PRO A 50 -6.11 15.59 13.01
CA PRO A 50 -6.20 15.34 14.45
C PRO A 50 -7.64 14.94 14.83
N VAL A 51 -7.77 13.95 15.72
CA VAL A 51 -9.04 13.45 16.24
C VAL A 51 -8.95 13.27 17.75
N GLU A 52 -10.08 13.18 18.45
CA GLU A 52 -10.17 13.27 19.93
C GLU A 52 -9.16 12.39 20.71
N ASN A 53 -8.74 11.26 20.13
CA ASN A 53 -7.77 10.32 20.74
C ASN A 53 -6.58 9.94 19.82
N GLY A 54 -6.26 10.76 18.82
CA GLY A 54 -5.08 10.48 17.97
C GLY A 54 -5.15 11.14 16.60
N THR A 55 -4.82 10.38 15.57
CA THR A 55 -4.67 10.88 14.20
C THR A 55 -5.46 10.00 13.24
N LEU A 56 -6.33 10.61 12.45
CA LEU A 56 -6.97 9.96 11.32
C LEU A 56 -6.10 10.14 10.08
N LEU A 57 -5.65 9.02 9.52
CA LEU A 57 -5.02 9.01 8.20
C LEU A 57 -6.04 8.74 7.13
N VAL A 58 -6.07 9.59 6.11
CA VAL A 58 -6.93 9.40 4.94
C VAL A 58 -6.06 9.24 3.72
N PHE A 59 -6.05 8.04 3.14
CA PHE A 59 -5.39 7.74 1.89
C PHE A 59 -6.40 7.83 0.76
N GLY A 60 -6.11 8.64 -0.25
CA GLY A 60 -6.86 8.66 -1.51
C GLY A 60 -5.96 8.20 -2.65
N TRP A 61 -6.45 7.34 -3.53
CA TRP A 61 -5.77 7.02 -4.78
C TRP A 61 -6.69 7.15 -5.98
N GLU A 62 -6.10 7.51 -7.12
CA GLU A 62 -6.80 7.67 -8.38
C GLU A 62 -5.90 7.35 -9.56
N TRP A 63 -6.43 6.59 -10.53
CA TRP A 63 -5.80 6.37 -11.82
C TRP A 63 -5.98 7.60 -12.72
N LYS A 64 -4.87 8.24 -13.08
CA LYS A 64 -4.83 9.36 -14.05
C LYS A 64 -5.26 8.93 -15.44
N LYS A 65 -5.07 7.65 -15.76
CA LYS A 65 -5.36 7.09 -17.07
C LYS A 65 -5.92 5.69 -16.90
N ASP A 66 -7.10 5.49 -17.46
CA ASP A 66 -7.72 4.17 -17.53
C ASP A 66 -7.11 3.35 -18.67
N SER A 67 -6.85 2.08 -18.40
CA SER A 67 -6.29 1.13 -19.36
C SER A 67 -7.42 0.33 -20.03
N ILE A 68 -7.25 0.04 -21.32
CA ILE A 68 -8.19 -0.88 -21.98
C ILE A 68 -7.82 -2.33 -21.62
N VAL A 69 -6.54 -2.60 -21.36
CA VAL A 69 -6.05 -3.91 -20.95
C VAL A 69 -6.61 -4.26 -19.58
N SER A 70 -6.65 -3.28 -18.68
CA SER A 70 -7.24 -3.45 -17.35
C SER A 70 -8.70 -3.86 -17.42
N ARG A 71 -9.50 -3.23 -18.29
CA ARG A 71 -10.92 -3.61 -18.46
C ARG A 71 -11.13 -5.00 -19.08
N LEU A 72 -10.14 -5.51 -19.82
CA LEU A 72 -10.21 -6.83 -20.46
C LEU A 72 -9.83 -7.97 -19.50
N ARG A 73 -9.11 -7.63 -18.43
CA ARG A 73 -8.67 -8.53 -17.37
C ARG A 73 -9.57 -8.26 -16.16
N ASP A 74 -10.15 -9.27 -15.54
CA ASP A 74 -10.89 -9.05 -14.29
C ASP A 74 -9.90 -8.76 -13.16
N GLU A 75 -9.43 -7.51 -13.10
CA GLU A 75 -8.28 -7.07 -12.31
C GLU A 75 -8.48 -7.19 -10.80
N LYS A 76 -7.36 -7.40 -10.13
CA LYS A 76 -7.31 -7.60 -8.68
C LYS A 76 -6.13 -6.85 -8.13
N ASP A 77 -6.38 -5.60 -7.78
CA ASP A 77 -5.36 -4.74 -7.21
C ASP A 77 -5.43 -4.83 -5.69
N PHE A 78 -4.31 -4.57 -5.03
CA PHE A 78 -4.20 -4.64 -3.58
C PHE A 78 -3.51 -3.40 -3.03
N VAL A 79 -3.98 -2.95 -1.87
CA VAL A 79 -3.34 -1.92 -1.07
C VAL A 79 -2.88 -2.55 0.23
N ILE A 80 -1.61 -2.33 0.60
CA ILE A 80 -1.04 -2.67 1.89
C ILE A 80 -0.54 -1.38 2.53
N ILE A 81 -0.94 -1.12 3.77
CA ILE A 81 -0.45 0.01 4.54
C ILE A 81 0.34 -0.51 5.73
N LEU A 82 1.57 -0.06 5.89
CA LEU A 82 2.42 -0.37 7.02
C LEU A 82 2.57 0.87 7.89
N VAL A 83 2.17 0.77 9.14
CA VAL A 83 2.28 1.82 10.15
C VAL A 83 3.20 1.35 11.27
N PRO A 84 4.25 2.09 11.63
CA PRO A 84 5.15 1.68 12.69
C PRO A 84 4.43 1.74 14.04
N SER A 85 4.27 0.59 14.69
CA SER A 85 3.60 0.47 15.97
C SER A 85 4.56 0.71 17.13
N ASP A 86 5.78 0.21 17.05
CA ASP A 86 6.76 0.23 18.13
C ASP A 86 8.18 0.38 17.62
N VAL A 87 9.05 0.97 18.43
CA VAL A 87 10.50 1.04 18.18
C VAL A 87 11.23 0.44 19.37
N SER A 88 12.12 -0.52 19.13
CA SER A 88 13.05 -1.03 20.12
C SER A 88 14.44 -0.45 19.91
N ILE A 89 15.05 0.13 20.94
CA ILE A 89 16.45 0.57 20.92
C ILE A 89 17.19 -0.11 22.05
N ARG A 90 18.17 -0.97 21.72
CA ARG A 90 18.94 -1.75 22.71
C ARG A 90 18.06 -2.54 23.70
N GLY A 91 16.90 -3.05 23.24
CA GLY A 91 15.96 -3.82 24.05
C GLY A 91 15.02 -2.98 24.93
N HIS A 92 14.94 -1.68 24.70
CA HIS A 92 13.90 -0.82 25.26
C HIS A 92 12.87 -0.48 24.19
N ASP A 93 11.61 -0.80 24.44
CA ASP A 93 10.52 -0.62 23.49
C ASP A 93 9.73 0.67 23.77
N VAL A 94 9.35 1.35 22.69
CA VAL A 94 8.52 2.55 22.69
C VAL A 94 7.38 2.33 21.72
N GLY A 95 6.17 2.19 22.26
CA GLY A 95 4.95 2.21 21.46
C GLY A 95 4.69 3.60 20.88
N LEU A 96 4.50 3.67 19.58
CA LEU A 96 4.21 4.88 18.82
C LEU A 96 2.71 5.03 18.64
N VAL A 97 2.10 4.16 17.83
CA VAL A 97 0.67 4.15 17.53
C VAL A 97 0.12 2.73 17.50
N SER A 98 -1.14 2.61 17.90
CA SER A 98 -1.96 1.45 17.60
C SER A 98 -3.07 1.88 16.65
N PRO A 99 -3.37 1.10 15.62
CA PRO A 99 -4.67 1.17 14.99
C PRO A 99 -5.80 1.04 16.01
N TYR A 100 -6.86 1.83 15.84
CA TYR A 100 -8.05 1.70 16.67
C TYR A 100 -9.32 1.86 15.84
N GLY A 101 -10.44 1.38 16.38
CA GLY A 101 -11.72 1.45 15.70
C GLY A 101 -11.78 0.64 14.41
N ASN A 102 -12.71 1.01 13.54
CA ASN A 102 -12.91 0.35 12.25
C ASN A 102 -12.11 1.10 11.19
N VAL A 103 -11.27 0.38 10.46
CA VAL A 103 -10.67 0.89 9.22
C VAL A 103 -11.66 0.72 8.09
N THR A 104 -11.97 1.81 7.42
CA THR A 104 -13.01 1.89 6.40
C THR A 104 -12.41 2.19 5.03
N LEU A 105 -12.71 1.32 4.07
CA LEU A 105 -12.48 1.58 2.65
C LEU A 105 -13.75 2.12 2.02
N GLU A 106 -13.74 3.36 1.57
CA GLU A 106 -14.76 3.96 0.73
C GLU A 106 -14.35 3.86 -0.75
N THR A 107 -15.24 3.29 -1.54
CA THR A 107 -15.03 3.06 -2.97
C THR A 107 -15.78 4.10 -3.79
N VAL A 108 -15.44 4.25 -5.08
CA VAL A 108 -16.16 5.18 -5.99
C VAL A 108 -17.67 4.91 -6.03
N GLU A 109 -18.07 3.66 -5.82
CA GLU A 109 -19.48 3.25 -5.78
C GLU A 109 -20.17 3.55 -4.44
N GLY A 110 -19.48 4.18 -3.49
CA GLY A 110 -19.98 4.50 -2.15
C GLY A 110 -20.08 3.29 -1.22
N THR A 111 -19.50 2.14 -1.61
CA THR A 111 -19.44 0.97 -0.72
C THR A 111 -18.35 1.18 0.33
N SER A 112 -18.71 1.01 1.60
CA SER A 112 -17.78 0.98 2.73
C SER A 112 -17.47 -0.46 3.14
N LEU A 113 -16.19 -0.84 3.14
CA LEU A 113 -15.73 -2.15 3.62
C LEU A 113 -14.93 -1.98 4.93
N LEU A 114 -15.17 -2.88 5.89
CA LEU A 114 -14.42 -2.95 7.15
C LEU A 114 -13.26 -3.93 6.98
N LEU A 115 -12.08 -3.52 7.41
CA LEU A 115 -10.84 -4.25 7.15
C LEU A 115 -10.32 -4.95 8.40
N ALA A 116 -9.68 -6.11 8.19
CA ALA A 116 -9.05 -6.86 9.26
C ALA A 116 -7.62 -6.36 9.50
N LEU A 117 -7.25 -6.29 10.77
CA LEU A 117 -5.92 -5.91 11.24
C LEU A 117 -4.95 -7.09 11.13
N GLY A 118 -3.82 -6.87 10.46
CA GLY A 118 -2.65 -7.75 10.48
C GLY A 118 -1.58 -7.23 11.46
N THR A 119 -0.59 -8.06 11.76
CA THR A 119 0.65 -7.60 12.40
C THR A 119 1.85 -8.28 11.74
N ILE A 120 2.72 -7.49 11.11
CA ILE A 120 3.93 -7.99 10.47
C ILE A 120 5.17 -7.58 11.28
N HIS A 121 6.03 -8.56 11.52
CA HIS A 121 7.31 -8.34 12.17
C HIS A 121 8.34 -8.03 11.08
N LEU A 122 8.78 -6.78 10.98
CA LEU A 122 9.86 -6.39 10.08
C LEU A 122 11.17 -6.32 10.87
N GLU A 123 11.89 -7.44 10.87
CA GLU A 123 13.20 -7.54 11.52
C GLU A 123 14.30 -6.98 10.60
N ARG A 124 14.79 -5.79 10.98
CA ARG A 124 16.15 -5.23 10.81
C ARG A 124 17.01 -5.63 9.59
N GLN A 125 17.53 -4.63 8.87
CA GLN A 125 18.98 -4.57 8.52
C GLN A 125 19.40 -3.18 8.04
N GLY A 126 19.73 -2.30 8.99
CA GLY A 126 20.49 -1.08 8.72
C GLY A 126 21.92 -1.26 9.21
N ASP A 127 22.83 -1.76 8.37
CA ASP A 127 24.26 -1.57 8.59
C ASP A 127 24.61 -0.14 8.12
N TYR A 128 24.35 0.91 8.91
CA TYR A 128 25.03 2.19 8.64
C TYR A 128 25.29 3.06 9.88
N ILE A 129 26.42 3.74 9.77
CA ILE A 129 27.11 4.58 10.74
C ILE A 129 26.18 5.66 11.30
N ASN A 130 25.73 5.46 12.53
CA ASN A 130 25.21 6.57 13.33
C ASN A 130 26.39 7.45 13.77
N PRO A 131 26.41 8.78 13.51
CA PRO A 131 27.43 9.67 14.04
C PRO A 131 27.54 9.66 15.58
N GLN A 132 26.59 9.05 16.30
CA GLN A 132 26.52 8.97 17.76
C GLN A 132 26.55 7.55 18.37
N LYS A 133 26.79 6.48 17.60
CA LYS A 133 26.83 5.08 18.11
C LYS A 133 25.56 4.65 18.87
N LEU A 134 24.36 5.04 18.41
CA LEU A 134 23.15 4.36 18.88
C LEU A 134 23.23 2.90 18.44
N GLY A 135 22.93 2.00 19.37
CA GLY A 135 23.11 0.57 19.14
C GLY A 135 22.13 0.02 18.10
N PRO A 136 22.07 -1.30 17.95
CA PRO A 136 20.98 -1.97 17.24
C PRO A 136 19.61 -1.42 17.65
N TRP A 137 18.78 -1.07 16.67
CA TRP A 137 17.36 -0.73 16.83
C TRP A 137 16.50 -1.58 15.89
N ASP A 138 15.22 -1.73 16.24
CA ASP A 138 14.20 -2.52 15.53
C ASP A 138 12.91 -1.70 15.47
N VAL A 139 12.17 -1.78 14.36
CA VAL A 139 10.85 -1.12 14.22
C VAL A 139 9.83 -2.17 13.83
N TYR A 140 8.73 -2.20 14.59
CA TYR A 140 7.61 -3.08 14.36
C TYR A 140 6.53 -2.32 13.60
N PHE A 141 5.89 -2.96 12.62
CA PHE A 141 4.84 -2.36 11.83
C PHE A 141 3.54 -3.14 11.98
N SER A 142 2.44 -2.43 12.20
CA SER A 142 1.09 -2.96 11.96
C SER A 142 0.74 -2.78 10.49
N ASP A 143 -0.01 -3.74 9.95
CA ASP A 143 -0.37 -3.76 8.54
C ASP A 143 -1.86 -3.88 8.29
N PHE A 144 -2.26 -3.32 7.14
CA PHE A 144 -3.63 -3.36 6.64
C PHE A 144 -3.62 -3.76 5.20
N GLU A 145 -4.29 -4.86 4.90
CA GLU A 145 -4.38 -5.39 3.56
C GLU A 145 -5.80 -5.27 3.02
N VAL A 146 -5.91 -4.76 1.79
CA VAL A 146 -7.19 -4.49 1.16
C VAL A 146 -7.14 -4.89 -0.29
N ARG A 147 -8.11 -5.69 -0.73
CA ARG A 147 -8.37 -5.85 -2.15
C ARG A 147 -9.11 -4.63 -2.67
N VAL A 148 -8.50 -3.96 -3.63
CA VAL A 148 -9.08 -2.79 -4.30
C VAL A 148 -10.19 -3.29 -5.22
N PRO A 149 -11.40 -2.69 -5.14
CA PRO A 149 -12.44 -2.95 -6.12
C PRO A 149 -11.95 -2.58 -7.53
N PRO A 150 -12.51 -3.16 -8.59
CA PRO A 150 -12.01 -3.03 -9.97
C PRO A 150 -12.11 -1.61 -10.57
N TYR A 151 -12.53 -0.61 -9.79
CA TYR A 151 -12.78 0.74 -10.26
C TYR A 151 -11.76 1.70 -9.67
N GLY A 152 -10.78 2.10 -10.49
CA GLY A 152 -10.38 3.51 -10.69
C GLY A 152 -9.70 4.29 -9.55
N SER A 153 -10.30 4.27 -8.37
CA SER A 153 -9.94 5.11 -7.23
C SER A 153 -10.54 4.56 -5.95
N GLY A 154 -10.01 5.02 -4.83
CA GLY A 154 -10.51 4.62 -3.52
C GLY A 154 -10.02 5.58 -2.45
N ARG A 155 -10.70 5.53 -1.31
CA ARG A 155 -10.40 6.29 -0.13
C ARG A 155 -10.38 5.37 1.06
N LEU A 156 -9.29 5.38 1.83
CA LEU A 156 -9.13 4.58 3.02
C LEU A 156 -8.95 5.50 4.21
N GLU A 157 -9.77 5.31 5.23
CA GLU A 157 -9.66 5.99 6.52
C GLU A 157 -9.09 5.03 7.56
N LEU A 158 -7.98 5.42 8.15
CA LEU A 158 -7.23 4.66 9.12
C LEU A 158 -7.07 5.47 10.42
N PRO A 159 -7.86 5.16 11.45
CA PRO A 159 -7.71 5.79 12.75
C PRO A 159 -6.49 5.22 13.49
N LEU A 160 -5.58 6.10 13.93
CA LEU A 160 -4.40 5.76 14.74
C LEU A 160 -4.50 6.38 16.14
N GLU A 161 -4.43 5.55 17.17
CA GLU A 161 -4.40 5.94 18.57
C GLU A 161 -2.94 6.04 18.99
N VAL A 162 -2.58 7.16 19.62
CA VAL A 162 -1.22 7.35 20.12
C VAL A 162 -1.08 6.58 21.43
N PHE A 163 -0.10 5.68 21.52
CA PHE A 163 0.07 4.80 22.69
C PHE A 163 0.31 5.55 24.01
N SER A 164 0.92 6.73 23.95
CA SER A 164 1.21 7.55 25.11
C SER A 164 1.17 9.03 24.77
N ASN A 165 0.77 9.87 25.73
CA ASN A 165 0.92 11.32 25.57
C ASN A 165 2.35 11.76 25.30
N ARG A 166 3.35 10.95 25.69
CA ARG A 166 4.77 11.22 25.45
C ARG A 166 5.23 10.92 24.03
N THR A 167 4.42 10.24 23.23
CA THR A 167 4.75 9.94 21.82
C THR A 167 3.93 10.78 20.85
N ARG A 168 3.04 11.66 21.35
CA ARG A 168 2.46 12.77 20.59
C ARG A 168 3.57 13.65 20.02
N ASP A 169 3.35 14.33 18.91
CA ASP A 169 4.38 15.08 18.16
C ASP A 169 5.47 14.25 17.49
N SER A 170 5.48 12.92 17.65
CA SER A 170 6.41 12.08 16.91
C SER A 170 6.04 12.11 15.42
N THR A 171 7.05 12.19 14.56
CA THR A 171 6.89 11.98 13.12
C THR A 171 7.23 10.53 12.78
N ILE A 172 6.28 9.83 12.17
CA ILE A 172 6.39 8.41 11.82
C ILE A 172 6.26 8.20 10.31
N PRO A 173 7.02 7.25 9.71
CA PRO A 173 6.92 6.90 8.30
C PRO A 173 5.81 5.89 8.08
N VAL A 174 4.74 6.30 7.41
CA VAL A 174 3.67 5.41 6.97
C VAL A 174 3.92 4.99 5.54
N ILE A 175 3.96 3.68 5.29
CA ILE A 175 4.35 3.12 3.99
C ILE A 175 3.09 2.61 3.31
N PHE A 176 2.80 3.17 2.13
CA PHE A 176 1.70 2.75 1.29
C PHE A 176 2.24 1.92 0.14
N VAL A 177 1.75 0.69 0.00
CA VAL A 177 2.13 -0.25 -1.05
C VAL A 177 0.90 -0.53 -1.91
N TYR A 178 0.99 -0.22 -3.20
CA TYR A 178 -0.01 -0.59 -4.20
C TYR A 178 0.52 -1.70 -5.07
N ILE A 179 -0.22 -2.79 -5.20
CA ILE A 179 0.10 -3.92 -6.05
C ILE A 179 -0.94 -3.95 -7.17
N HIS A 180 -0.48 -3.75 -8.40
CA HIS A 180 -1.31 -3.84 -9.59
C HIS A 180 -1.03 -5.15 -10.33
N THR A 181 -2.05 -5.98 -10.51
CA THR A 181 -1.88 -7.30 -11.11
C THR A 181 -1.98 -7.25 -12.62
N THR A 182 -0.94 -7.72 -13.34
CA THR A 182 -0.90 -7.61 -14.82
C THR A 182 -1.11 -8.91 -15.61
N GLY A 183 -1.34 -10.04 -14.95
CA GLY A 183 -1.33 -11.35 -15.62
C GLY A 183 0.08 -11.89 -15.94
N SER A 184 1.13 -11.14 -15.62
CA SER A 184 2.52 -11.52 -15.90
C SER A 184 3.03 -12.57 -14.92
N GLU A 185 4.15 -13.22 -15.23
CA GLU A 185 4.70 -14.28 -14.36
C GLU A 185 5.31 -13.79 -13.04
N GLU A 186 5.75 -12.52 -12.96
CA GLU A 186 6.46 -12.00 -11.79
C GLU A 186 5.98 -10.57 -11.46
N LEU A 187 5.93 -10.22 -10.16
CA LEU A 187 5.82 -8.84 -9.72
C LEU A 187 7.15 -8.08 -9.89
N ARG A 188 7.05 -6.81 -10.29
CA ARG A 188 8.20 -5.89 -10.44
C ARG A 188 8.04 -4.64 -9.57
N PRO A 189 9.12 -4.15 -8.94
CA PRO A 189 10.47 -4.74 -8.90
C PRO A 189 10.53 -6.00 -8.03
N LYS A 190 11.55 -6.86 -8.23
CA LYS A 190 11.73 -8.10 -7.45
C LYS A 190 12.07 -7.86 -5.98
N ARG A 191 12.66 -6.69 -5.69
CA ARG A 191 12.96 -6.21 -4.35
C ARG A 191 12.58 -4.74 -4.28
N VAL A 192 11.95 -4.36 -3.19
CA VAL A 192 11.65 -2.98 -2.87
C VAL A 192 12.49 -2.60 -1.65
N GLU A 193 13.10 -1.43 -1.71
CA GLU A 193 13.85 -0.82 -0.62
C GLU A 193 13.34 0.61 -0.45
N VAL A 194 12.97 0.98 0.78
CA VAL A 194 12.48 2.32 1.10
C VAL A 194 13.22 2.90 2.28
N ASP A 195 13.68 4.13 2.13
CA ASP A 195 14.25 4.90 3.22
C ASP A 195 13.12 5.37 4.15
N VAL A 196 13.30 5.16 5.45
CA VAL A 196 12.34 5.55 6.48
C VAL A 196 13.01 6.39 7.55
N GLU A 197 12.26 7.36 8.08
CA GLU A 197 12.72 8.27 9.11
C GLU A 197 11.67 8.37 10.23
N ILE A 198 12.06 8.04 11.46
CA ILE A 198 11.23 8.23 12.67
C ILE A 198 11.85 9.32 13.52
N LYS A 199 11.08 10.36 13.82
CA LYS A 199 11.46 11.40 14.77
C LYS A 199 10.58 11.27 16.00
N LEU A 200 11.16 10.85 17.12
CA LEU A 200 10.45 10.79 18.40
C LEU A 200 10.21 12.19 18.95
N ALA A 201 9.10 12.34 19.67
CA ALA A 201 8.82 13.52 20.48
C ALA A 201 9.94 13.79 21.51
N GLU A 202 10.07 15.04 21.95
CA GLU A 202 11.11 15.41 22.91
C GLU A 202 10.92 14.75 24.29
N ASP A 203 9.68 14.50 24.69
CA ASP A 203 9.32 13.87 25.97
C ASP A 203 9.11 12.35 25.86
N ALA A 204 9.25 11.79 24.64
CA ALA A 204 9.16 10.35 24.41
C ALA A 204 10.21 9.59 25.24
N PRO A 205 9.86 8.42 25.79
CA PRO A 205 10.88 7.52 26.31
C PRO A 205 11.90 7.26 25.21
N LEU A 206 13.19 7.24 25.57
CA LEU A 206 14.32 7.12 24.64
C LEU A 206 14.62 8.37 23.80
N SER A 207 13.92 9.50 23.92
CA SER A 207 14.31 10.76 23.23
C SER A 207 15.73 11.22 23.61
N ASN A 208 16.12 10.96 24.85
CA ASN A 208 17.47 11.18 25.38
C ASN A 208 18.51 10.18 24.87
N ILE A 209 18.08 9.00 24.40
CA ILE A 209 18.94 7.98 23.80
C ILE A 209 19.04 8.21 22.30
N ALA A 210 17.92 8.45 21.60
CA ALA A 210 17.88 8.81 20.18
C ALA A 210 18.52 10.18 19.90
N GLY A 211 18.61 11.05 20.91
CA GLY A 211 18.90 12.46 20.75
C GLY A 211 17.73 13.17 20.05
N MET A 212 17.84 14.48 19.81
CA MET A 212 16.91 15.23 18.95
C MET A 212 16.99 14.82 17.47
N PHE A 213 17.66 13.72 17.15
CA PHE A 213 17.98 13.31 15.79
C PHE A 213 17.06 12.18 15.35
N PRO A 214 16.62 12.19 14.08
CA PRO A 214 15.75 11.15 13.57
C PRO A 214 16.46 9.79 13.47
N ILE A 215 15.71 8.73 13.77
CA ILE A 215 16.08 7.34 13.49
C ILE A 215 15.88 7.11 12.00
N ARG A 216 16.94 6.74 11.28
CA ARG A 216 16.90 6.49 9.83
C ARG A 216 17.26 5.05 9.53
N GLY A 217 16.52 4.42 8.62
CA GLY A 217 16.81 3.07 8.16
C GLY A 217 16.27 2.80 6.76
N VAL A 218 16.58 1.61 6.25
CA VAL A 218 16.03 1.08 5.01
C VAL A 218 15.14 -0.09 5.37
N VAL A 219 13.91 -0.07 4.89
CA VAL A 219 13.03 -1.24 4.95
C VAL A 219 13.05 -1.92 3.60
N SER A 220 13.33 -3.22 3.59
CA SER A 220 13.44 -3.99 2.34
C SER A 220 12.60 -5.25 2.38
N TRP A 221 11.90 -5.52 1.28
CA TRP A 221 11.14 -6.76 1.09
C TRP A 221 11.28 -7.23 -0.35
N ASP A 222 11.31 -8.54 -0.51
CA ASP A 222 11.21 -9.16 -1.82
C ASP A 222 9.75 -9.18 -2.28
N ALA A 223 9.53 -9.09 -3.59
CA ALA A 223 8.20 -9.17 -4.18
C ALA A 223 7.49 -10.47 -3.79
N ALA A 224 8.24 -11.58 -3.69
CA ALA A 224 7.71 -12.86 -3.21
C ALA A 224 7.25 -12.79 -1.74
N ALA A 225 7.81 -11.91 -0.90
CA ALA A 225 7.32 -11.67 0.45
C ALA A 225 6.05 -10.80 0.42
N LEU A 226 5.97 -9.80 -0.46
CA LEU A 226 4.75 -9.02 -0.69
C LEU A 226 3.59 -9.89 -1.19
N GLU A 227 3.85 -10.82 -2.10
CA GLU A 227 2.84 -11.80 -2.56
C GLU A 227 2.37 -12.72 -1.42
N ARG A 228 3.21 -12.95 -0.42
CA ARG A 228 2.81 -13.73 0.77
C ARG A 228 1.90 -12.96 1.72
N PHE A 229 1.91 -11.63 1.72
CA PHE A 229 0.96 -10.86 2.53
C PHE A 229 -0.46 -11.11 2.04
N ILE A 230 -0.64 -10.98 0.72
CA ILE A 230 -1.91 -11.25 0.03
C ILE A 230 -2.26 -12.75 -0.12
N LEU A 231 -1.62 -13.66 0.64
CA LEU A 231 -1.77 -15.12 0.53
C LEU A 231 -3.23 -15.64 0.61
N PRO A 232 -4.16 -15.04 1.38
CA PRO A 232 -5.56 -15.45 1.35
C PRO A 232 -6.22 -15.28 -0.03
N TYR A 233 -5.62 -14.47 -0.90
CA TYR A 233 -6.06 -14.15 -2.27
C TYR A 233 -5.08 -14.65 -3.35
N TYR A 234 -4.07 -15.44 -2.94
CA TYR A 234 -2.87 -15.80 -3.72
C TYR A 234 -3.14 -16.49 -5.06
N GLU A 235 -4.18 -17.31 -5.13
CA GLU A 235 -4.53 -18.02 -6.38
C GLU A 235 -4.85 -17.05 -7.52
N GLU A 236 -5.03 -15.77 -7.20
CA GLU A 236 -5.52 -14.75 -8.12
C GLU A 236 -4.46 -13.71 -8.53
N VAL A 237 -3.25 -13.75 -7.94
CA VAL A 237 -2.18 -12.77 -8.21
C VAL A 237 -1.27 -13.31 -9.31
N GLN A 238 -1.39 -12.76 -10.50
CA GLN A 238 -0.55 -13.10 -11.65
C GLN A 238 0.40 -11.94 -11.95
N GLY A 239 1.47 -11.82 -11.15
CA GLY A 239 2.53 -10.82 -11.31
C GLY A 239 2.06 -9.39 -11.55
N GLY A 240 2.93 -8.53 -12.08
CA GLY A 240 2.60 -7.14 -12.38
C GLY A 240 3.59 -6.15 -11.81
N TRP A 241 3.10 -5.09 -11.19
CA TRP A 241 3.98 -4.09 -10.62
C TRP A 241 3.54 -3.62 -9.25
N VAL A 242 4.52 -3.12 -8.51
CA VAL A 242 4.37 -2.57 -7.17
C VAL A 242 4.79 -1.11 -7.19
N LYS A 243 3.96 -0.25 -6.60
CA LYS A 243 4.29 1.14 -6.28
C LYS A 243 4.35 1.26 -4.77
N VAL A 244 5.41 1.88 -4.26
CA VAL A 244 5.56 2.14 -2.83
C VAL A 244 5.83 3.62 -2.63
N ASP A 245 5.03 4.25 -1.78
CA ASP A 245 5.21 5.63 -1.35
C ASP A 245 5.32 5.67 0.17
N VAL A 246 6.22 6.52 0.69
CA VAL A 246 6.43 6.71 2.12
C VAL A 246 5.97 8.11 2.50
N PHE A 247 5.12 8.20 3.51
CA PHE A 247 4.55 9.43 4.01
C PHE A 247 4.97 9.65 5.45
N ASN A 248 5.70 10.74 5.70
CA ASN A 248 6.05 11.14 7.06
C ASN A 248 4.87 11.89 7.68
N VAL A 249 4.23 11.25 8.66
CA VAL A 249 3.05 11.75 9.36
C VAL A 249 3.48 12.21 10.74
N THR A 250 3.13 13.45 11.11
CA THR A 250 3.24 13.91 12.50
C THR A 250 1.98 13.53 13.26
N LEU A 251 2.14 12.82 14.37
CA LEU A 251 1.04 12.43 15.24
C LEU A 251 0.45 13.66 15.94
N ASP A 252 -0.85 13.61 16.23
CA ASP A 252 -1.56 14.71 16.87
C ASP A 252 -0.91 15.11 18.20
N CYS A 253 -0.64 16.41 18.32
CA CYS A 253 -0.06 17.05 19.49
C CYS A 253 -1.01 17.03 20.69
N GLY A 254 -2.33 16.90 20.42
CA GLY A 254 -3.37 17.30 21.34
C GLY A 254 -3.53 18.81 21.36
N GLY A 255 -4.73 19.28 21.05
CA GLY A 255 -5.15 20.62 21.43
C GLY A 255 -5.45 20.66 22.94
N GLU A 256 -5.13 21.79 23.58
CA GLU A 256 -5.40 22.11 24.98
C GLU A 256 -6.82 21.76 25.47
#